data_AF-A0A1G9B356-F1
#
_entry.id   AF-A0A1G9B356-F1
#
_cell.length_a   1.000
_cell.length_b   1.000
_cell.length_c   1.000
_cell.angle_alpha   90.00
_cell.angle_beta   90.00
_cell.angle_gamma   90.00
#
_symmetry.space_group_name_H-M   'P 1'
#
loop_
_entity.id
_entity.type
_entity.pdbx_description
1 polymer ?
#
loop_
_entity_poly.entity_id
_entity_poly.type
_entity_poly.pdbx_seq_one_letter_code
_entity_poly.pdbx_strand_id
1 'polypeptide(L)' 'MSIPSLQAKRAYVARMRQSNYAASLRLEGFDVTPADAVRKLPSRESVLRAYHGKQG' A
#
# COMPACT_ATOMS: atom_id res chain seq x y z
N MET A 1 -12.91 8.30 -30.29
CA MET A 1 -12.75 8.13 -28.82
C MET A 1 -12.76 9.52 -28.19
N SER A 2 -13.50 9.73 -27.10
CA SER A 2 -13.50 11.01 -26.38
C SER A 2 -12.34 11.10 -25.39
N ILE A 3 -11.83 12.30 -25.16
CA ILE A 3 -10.75 12.54 -24.19
C ILE A 3 -11.34 12.46 -22.77
N PRO A 4 -10.77 11.65 -21.85
CA PRO A 4 -11.25 11.58 -20.47
C PRO A 4 -11.05 12.91 -19.74
N SER A 5 -12.04 13.31 -18.94
CA SER A 5 -11.94 14.48 -18.07
C SER A 5 -10.85 14.29 -17.00
N LEU A 6 -10.36 15.40 -16.44
CA LEU A 6 -9.40 15.35 -15.33
C LEU A 6 -9.95 14.56 -14.13
N GLN A 7 -11.24 14.72 -13.83
CA GLN A 7 -11.90 14.00 -12.74
C GLN A 7 -11.91 12.49 -13.00
N ALA A 8 -12.19 12.06 -14.23
CA ALA A 8 -12.15 10.65 -14.60
C ALA A 8 -10.75 10.05 -14.42
N LYS A 9 -9.71 10.79 -14.81
CA LYS A 9 -8.30 10.38 -14.60
C LYS A 9 -7.98 10.24 -13.11
N ARG A 10 -8.38 11.20 -12.28
CA ARG A 10 -8.16 11.16 -10.81
C ARG A 10 -8.88 9.98 -10.16
N ALA A 11 -10.14 9.74 -10.54
CA ALA A 11 -10.93 8.62 -10.03
C ALA A 11 -10.30 7.26 -10.39
N TYR A 12 -9.80 7.13 -11.62
CA TYR A 12 -9.08 5.94 -12.06
C TYR A 12 -7.82 5.69 -11.24
N VAL A 13 -6.98 6.71 -11.04
CA VAL A 13 -5.76 6.59 -10.24
C VAL A 13 -6.08 6.23 -8.79
N ALA A 14 -7.09 6.86 -8.19
CA ALA A 14 -7.51 6.54 -6.83
C ALA A 14 -7.93 5.07 -6.67
N ARG A 15 -8.59 4.50 -7.69
CA ARG A 15 -9.00 3.09 -7.72
C ARG A 15 -7.82 2.13 -7.92
N MET A 16 -6.87 2.48 -8.78
CA MET A 16 -5.83 1.54 -9.23
C MET A 16 -4.51 1.64 -8.46
N ARG A 17 -4.27 2.74 -7.72
CA ARG A 17 -2.96 3.01 -7.10
C ARG A 17 -2.45 1.88 -6.20
N GLN A 18 -3.33 1.26 -5.40
CA GLN A 18 -2.92 0.21 -4.46
C GLN A 18 -2.56 -1.09 -5.17
N SER A 19 -3.38 -1.52 -6.14
CA SER A 19 -3.11 -2.74 -6.90
C SER A 19 -1.87 -2.60 -7.77
N ASN A 20 -1.68 -1.45 -8.41
CA ASN A 20 -0.49 -1.16 -9.21
C ASN A 20 0.78 -1.15 -8.34
N TYR A 21 0.74 -0.52 -7.17
CA TYR A 21 1.89 -0.52 -6.24
C TYR A 21 2.24 -1.94 -5.76
N ALA A 22 1.24 -2.74 -5.37
CA ALA A 22 1.48 -4.13 -4.99
C ALA A 22 2.04 -4.97 -6.15
N ALA A 23 1.58 -4.73 -7.39
CA ALA A 23 2.14 -5.39 -8.57
C ALA A 23 3.61 -4.99 -8.80
N SER A 24 3.96 -3.70 -8.67
CA SER A 24 5.35 -3.23 -8.75
C SER A 24 6.26 -3.90 -7.72
N LEU A 25 5.81 -4.01 -6.47
CA LEU A 25 6.57 -4.71 -5.43
C LEU A 25 6.79 -6.19 -5.77
N ARG A 26 5.81 -6.90 -6.35
CA ARG A 26 6.02 -8.28 -6.81
C ARG A 26 7.07 -8.38 -7.92
N LEU A 27 7.09 -7.42 -8.85
CA LEU A 27 8.10 -7.37 -9.91
C LEU A 27 9.51 -7.17 -9.35
N GLU A 28 9.63 -6.48 -8.22
CA GLU A 28 10.89 -6.29 -7.49
C GLU A 28 11.26 -7.48 -6.58
N GLY A 29 10.43 -8.53 -6.53
CA GLY A 29 10.69 -9.74 -5.75
C GLY A 29 10.16 -9.73 -4.31
N PHE A 30 9.38 -8.72 -3.93
CA PHE A 30 8.72 -8.71 -2.62
C PHE A 30 7.52 -9.66 -2.61
N ASP A 31 7.41 -10.47 -1.56
CA ASP A 31 6.23 -11.29 -1.31
C ASP A 31 5.10 -10.43 -0.72
N VAL A 32 4.30 -9.85 -1.62
CA VAL A 32 3.15 -9.03 -1.26
C VAL A 32 1.85 -9.59 -1.81
N THR A 33 0.82 -9.59 -0.97
CA THR A 33 -0.53 -10.04 -1.30
C THR A 33 -1.48 -8.84 -1.39
N PRO A 34 -2.65 -8.98 -2.04
CA PRO A 34 -3.69 -7.95 -1.97
C PRO A 34 -4.15 -7.65 -0.53
N ALA A 35 -4.04 -8.60 0.39
CA ALA A 35 -4.41 -8.43 1.79
C ALA A 35 -3.51 -7.41 2.51
N ASP A 36 -2.25 -7.27 2.10
CA ASP A 36 -1.31 -6.31 2.68
C ASP A 36 -1.72 -4.85 2.47
N ALA A 37 -2.51 -4.58 1.42
CA ALA A 37 -3.05 -3.25 1.15
C ALA A 37 -4.16 -2.83 2.14
N VAL A 38 -4.84 -3.81 2.76
CA VAL A 38 -5.98 -3.58 3.67
C VAL A 38 -5.58 -3.79 5.13
N ARG A 39 -4.42 -4.43 5.38
CA ARG A 39 -3.92 -4.70 6.72
C ARG A 39 -3.68 -3.39 7.46
N LYS A 40 -4.37 -3.23 8.60
CA LYS A 40 -4.14 -2.10 9.50
C LYS A 40 -2.70 -2.18 10.03
N LEU A 41 -1.92 -1.14 9.75
CA LEU A 41 -0.56 -1.05 10.27
C LEU A 41 -0.59 -0.77 11.78
N PRO A 42 0.35 -1.34 12.56
CA PRO A 42 0.50 -1.02 13.96
C PRO A 42 0.83 0.47 14.14
N SER A 43 0.43 1.04 15.29
CA SER A 43 0.80 2.42 15.60
C SER A 43 2.31 2.52 15.82
N ARG A 44 2.89 3.68 15.51
CA ARG A 44 4.32 3.94 15.73
C ARG A 44 4.76 3.59 17.15
N GLU A 45 3.98 3.99 18.15
CA GLU A 45 4.27 3.67 19.56
C GLU A 45 4.26 2.17 19.85
N SER A 46 3.30 1.43 19.30
CA SER A 46 3.23 -0.02 19.49
C SER A 46 4.44 -0.74 18.90
N VAL A 47 4.93 -0.27 17.75
CA VAL A 47 6.16 -0.78 17.13
C VAL A 47 7.36 -0.48 18.03
N LEU A 48 7.52 0.77 18.47
CA LEU A 48 8.65 1.16 19.32
C LEU A 48 8.69 0.36 20.63
N ARG A 49 7.56 0.21 21.32
CA ARG A 49 7.47 -0.62 22.53
C ARG A 49 7.91 -2.07 22.27
N ALA A 50 7.48 -2.68 21.17
CA ALA A 50 7.86 -4.03 20.81
C ALA A 50 9.36 -4.19 20.52
N TYR A 51 10.01 -3.17 19.95
CA TYR A 51 11.45 -3.16 19.70
C TYR A 51 12.28 -2.92 20.97
N HIS A 52 11.83 -2.04 21.86
CA HIS A 52 12.51 -1.79 23.12
C HIS A 52 12.37 -2.95 24.12
N GLY A 53 11.21 -3.61 24.17
CA GLY A 53 10.98 -4.77 25.04
C GLY A 53 11.70 -6.06 24.61
N LYS A 54 12.27 -6.11 23.40
CA LYS A 54 13.08 -7.24 22.89
C LYS A 54 14.58 -7.08 23.14
N GLN A 55 15.02 -5.95 23.69
CA GLN A 55 16.43 -5.63 23.95
C GLN A 55 16.86 -5.83 25.41
N GLY A 56 16.01 -6.46 26.22
CA GLY A 56 16.34 -6.93 27.58
C GLY A 56 16.16 -8.43 27.67
#